data_AF-A0A1Y1W8P9-F1
#
_entry.id   AF-A0A1Y1W8P9-F1
#
_cell.length_a   1.000
_cell.length_b   1.000
_cell.length_c   1.000
_cell.angle_alpha   90.00
_cell.angle_beta   90.00
_cell.angle_gamma   90.00
#
_symmetry.space_group_name_H-M   'P 1'
#
loop_
_entity.id
_entity.type
_entity.pdbx_description
1 polymer ?
#
loop_
_entity_poly.entity_id
_entity_poly.type
_entity_poly.pdbx_seq_one_letter_code
_entity_poly.pdbx_strand_id
1 'polypeptide(L)'
;MFRSAFTSTFKSRFANLTRQGSRQTRGYARRLGADDSIAEAEWRSQLYSWKTLGLCTIPLIAFGLGTWQVQRLQWKLALLDEVNDKMHRSPIAFPLRVTESEIERNEYRRVIVHGHFDYAHEMLVGPRLYEGEPGFIVVTPLVREDGSKVLVNRGWIKRELRDPKTRPESQPEGAVTLVAFVRKAPGKNRFTPEPKPESNEWYNIDVEQMAKHAA
;
A
#
# COMPACT_ATOMS: atom_id res chain seq x y z
N MET A 1 102.65 -38.24 38.15
CA MET A 1 103.25 -37.06 37.50
C MET A 1 102.29 -36.60 36.41
N PHE A 2 101.50 -35.58 36.76
CA PHE A 2 100.74 -34.61 35.96
C PHE A 2 100.31 -34.86 34.50
N ARG A 3 99.05 -34.44 34.25
CA ARG A 3 98.36 -34.00 32.99
C ARG A 3 97.32 -35.01 32.51
N SER A 4 96.05 -34.68 32.30
CA SER A 4 95.27 -33.43 32.31
C SER A 4 93.80 -33.87 32.46
N ALA A 5 93.01 -33.37 33.42
CA ALA A 5 92.28 -32.10 33.35
C ALA A 5 91.68 -31.84 31.95
N PHE A 6 90.38 -31.48 31.92
CA PHE A 6 89.61 -31.13 30.71
C PHE A 6 89.13 -32.35 29.89
N THR A 7 88.06 -33.05 30.29
CA THR A 7 86.75 -32.93 29.60
C THR A 7 85.61 -33.56 30.42
N SER A 8 85.72 -33.62 31.75
CA SER A 8 84.67 -34.18 32.64
C SER A 8 83.52 -33.20 32.93
N THR A 9 83.66 -31.91 32.59
CA THR A 9 82.70 -30.85 32.97
C THR A 9 81.59 -30.58 31.93
N PHE A 10 81.58 -31.23 30.76
CA PHE A 10 80.55 -30.98 29.74
C PHE A 10 79.39 -32.00 29.73
N LYS A 11 79.64 -33.24 30.20
CA LYS A 11 78.64 -34.33 30.14
C LYS A 11 77.58 -34.26 31.25
N SER A 12 77.89 -33.62 32.38
CA SER A 12 76.95 -33.49 33.52
C SER A 12 76.00 -32.30 33.42
N ARG A 13 76.34 -31.26 32.65
CA ARG A 13 75.43 -30.12 32.38
C ARG A 13 74.36 -30.43 31.33
N PHE A 14 74.61 -31.36 30.40
CA PHE A 14 73.64 -31.74 29.36
C PHE A 14 72.58 -32.76 29.83
N ALA A 15 72.84 -33.53 30.89
CA ALA A 15 71.90 -34.52 31.42
C ALA A 15 70.78 -33.91 32.29
N ASN A 16 71.01 -32.75 32.90
CA ASN A 16 69.99 -32.05 33.68
C ASN A 16 69.08 -31.14 32.82
N LEU A 17 69.55 -30.66 31.67
CA LEU A 17 68.73 -29.87 30.72
C LEU A 17 67.67 -30.72 29.99
N THR A 18 67.91 -32.03 29.81
CA THR A 18 66.98 -32.93 29.13
C THR A 18 65.90 -33.55 30.04
N ARG A 19 66.05 -33.46 31.37
CA ARG A 19 65.03 -33.91 32.33
C ARG A 19 64.07 -32.80 32.77
N GLN A 20 64.48 -31.53 32.67
CA GLN A 20 63.65 -30.38 33.04
C GLN A 20 62.69 -29.95 31.91
N GLY A 21 63.09 -30.11 30.63
CA GLY A 21 62.24 -29.79 29.48
C GLY A 21 61.05 -30.75 29.27
N SER A 22 61.19 -32.03 29.61
CA SER A 22 60.14 -33.05 29.37
C SER A 22 58.98 -33.03 30.38
N ARG A 23 59.18 -32.43 31.57
CA ARG A 23 58.09 -32.16 32.53
C ARG A 23 57.33 -30.88 32.20
N GLN A 24 58.01 -29.88 31.65
CA GLN A 24 57.38 -28.63 31.22
C GLN A 24 56.50 -28.85 29.98
N THR A 25 56.98 -29.55 28.95
CA THR A 25 56.24 -29.77 27.70
C THR A 25 54.98 -30.63 27.87
N ARG A 26 54.96 -31.59 28.81
CA ARG A 26 53.75 -32.36 29.14
C ARG A 26 52.67 -31.50 29.81
N GLY A 27 53.06 -30.52 30.62
CA GLY A 27 52.14 -29.56 31.21
C GLY A 27 51.54 -28.62 30.16
N TYR A 28 52.37 -28.16 29.22
CA TYR A 28 51.92 -27.29 28.12
C TYR A 28 51.01 -28.01 27.13
N ALA A 29 51.33 -29.24 26.70
CA ALA A 29 50.48 -29.99 25.78
C ALA A 29 49.10 -30.34 26.40
N ARG A 30 49.07 -30.63 27.71
CA ARG A 30 47.80 -30.86 28.43
C ARG A 30 47.00 -29.57 28.61
N ARG A 31 47.67 -28.43 28.80
CA ARG A 31 47.02 -27.12 28.95
C ARG A 31 46.49 -26.59 27.61
N LEU A 32 47.28 -26.70 26.53
CA LEU A 32 46.82 -26.39 25.17
C LEU A 32 45.65 -27.27 24.74
N GLY A 33 45.71 -28.59 24.98
CA GLY A 33 44.57 -29.47 24.67
C GLY A 33 43.33 -29.20 25.53
N ALA A 34 43.51 -28.76 26.78
CA ALA A 34 42.40 -28.32 27.64
C ALA A 34 41.81 -27.00 27.14
N ASP A 35 42.64 -26.01 26.83
CA ASP A 35 42.23 -24.69 26.31
C ASP A 35 41.54 -24.84 24.95
N ASP A 36 42.06 -25.68 24.05
CA ASP A 36 41.44 -25.99 22.76
C ASP A 36 40.09 -26.70 22.95
N SER A 37 39.99 -27.67 23.88
CA SER A 37 38.72 -28.36 24.16
C SER A 37 37.66 -27.45 24.79
N ILE A 38 38.07 -26.48 25.61
CA ILE A 38 37.18 -25.48 26.23
C ILE A 38 36.74 -24.46 25.18
N ALA A 39 37.67 -23.96 24.36
CA ALA A 39 37.35 -23.08 23.24
C ALA A 39 36.41 -23.78 22.25
N GLU A 40 36.61 -25.09 22.01
CA GLU A 40 35.71 -25.89 21.18
C GLU A 40 34.30 -26.05 21.74
N ALA A 41 34.17 -26.25 23.05
CA ALA A 41 32.88 -26.31 23.71
C ALA A 41 32.17 -24.95 23.71
N GLU A 42 32.91 -23.86 23.92
CA GLU A 42 32.37 -22.49 23.94
C GLU A 42 31.86 -22.07 22.55
N TRP A 43 32.65 -22.22 21.48
CA TRP A 43 32.20 -21.84 20.14
C TRP A 43 31.01 -22.69 19.67
N ARG A 44 30.96 -23.98 20.04
CA ARG A 44 29.82 -24.86 19.74
C ARG A 44 28.57 -24.40 20.48
N SER A 45 28.65 -24.11 21.78
CA SER A 45 27.49 -23.64 22.56
C SER A 45 26.96 -22.28 22.07
N GLN A 46 27.85 -21.38 21.63
CA GLN A 46 27.48 -20.07 21.10
C GLN A 46 26.84 -20.16 19.71
N LEU A 47 27.31 -21.06 18.84
CA LEU A 47 26.64 -21.37 17.57
C LEU A 47 25.29 -22.08 17.77
N TYR A 48 25.18 -22.98 18.76
CA TYR A 48 23.90 -23.60 19.11
C TYR A 48 22.90 -22.55 19.62
N SER A 49 23.34 -21.60 20.46
CA SER A 49 22.53 -20.48 20.94
C SER A 49 21.95 -19.63 19.79
N TRP A 50 22.78 -19.22 18.83
CA TRP A 50 22.32 -18.45 17.67
C TRP A 50 21.43 -19.24 16.71
N LYS A 51 21.72 -20.54 16.50
CA LYS A 51 20.86 -21.42 15.71
C LYS A 51 19.51 -21.65 16.37
N THR A 52 19.45 -21.83 17.69
CA THR A 52 18.20 -21.97 18.44
C THR A 52 17.42 -20.67 18.47
N LEU A 53 18.11 -19.52 18.57
CA LEU A 53 17.47 -18.21 18.52
C LEU A 53 16.84 -17.98 17.14
N GLY A 54 17.57 -18.25 16.05
CA GLY A 54 17.06 -18.20 14.68
C GLY A 54 15.87 -19.14 14.46
N LEU A 55 15.98 -20.39 14.92
CA LEU A 55 14.94 -21.40 14.78
C LEU A 55 13.63 -21.03 15.48
N CYS A 56 13.68 -20.35 16.62
CA CYS A 56 12.47 -19.90 17.33
C CYS A 56 11.97 -18.53 16.85
N THR A 57 12.85 -17.63 16.42
CA THR A 57 12.46 -16.27 15.98
C THR A 57 11.75 -16.27 14.63
N ILE A 58 12.19 -17.09 13.68
CA ILE A 58 11.55 -17.20 12.36
C ILE A 58 10.06 -17.57 12.45
N PRO A 59 9.64 -18.65 13.13
CA PRO A 59 8.22 -19.01 13.24
C PRO A 59 7.41 -17.98 14.03
N LEU A 60 8.00 -17.33 15.05
CA LEU A 60 7.32 -16.26 15.79
C LEU A 60 7.01 -15.05 14.89
N ILE A 61 7.98 -14.62 14.09
CA ILE A 61 7.79 -13.52 13.13
C ILE A 61 6.82 -13.95 12.04
N ALA A 62 6.94 -15.16 11.50
CA ALA A 62 6.03 -15.69 10.49
C ALA A 62 4.58 -15.78 11.00
N PHE A 63 4.38 -16.17 12.26
CA PHE A 63 3.06 -16.21 12.87
C PHE A 63 2.48 -14.81 13.09
N GLY A 64 3.32 -13.85 13.56
CA GLY A 64 2.92 -12.45 13.70
C GLY A 64 2.53 -11.83 12.36
N LEU A 65 3.35 -12.02 11.33
CA LEU A 65 3.06 -11.58 9.97
C LEU A 65 1.84 -12.29 9.38
N GLY A 66 1.69 -13.59 9.60
CA GLY A 66 0.52 -14.36 9.15
C GLY A 66 -0.77 -13.85 9.78
N THR A 67 -0.77 -13.59 11.09
CA THR A 67 -1.90 -13.00 11.80
C THR A 67 -2.23 -11.61 11.25
N TRP A 68 -1.22 -10.78 11.00
CA TRP A 68 -1.41 -9.47 10.39
C TRP A 68 -2.00 -9.54 8.98
N GLN A 69 -1.54 -10.48 8.14
CA GLN A 69 -2.09 -10.70 6.80
C GLN A 69 -3.57 -11.08 6.87
N VAL A 70 -3.95 -11.97 7.79
CA VAL A 70 -5.36 -12.33 8.00
C VAL A 70 -6.18 -11.13 8.48
N GLN A 71 -5.68 -10.38 9.46
CA GLN A 71 -6.37 -9.18 9.95
C GLN A 71 -6.52 -8.12 8.85
N ARG A 72 -5.48 -7.93 8.04
CA ARG A 72 -5.49 -6.98 6.91
C ARG A 72 -6.47 -7.42 5.82
N LEU A 73 -6.58 -8.72 5.56
CA LEU A 73 -7.60 -9.28 4.66
C LEU A 73 -9.00 -9.03 5.23
N GLN A 74 -9.24 -9.35 6.50
CA GLN A 74 -10.53 -9.15 7.16
C GLN A 74 -10.98 -7.69 7.13
N TRP A 75 -10.06 -6.75 7.36
CA TRP A 75 -10.37 -5.32 7.19
C TRP A 75 -10.80 -5.00 5.75
N LYS A 76 -10.04 -5.48 4.74
CA LYS A 76 -10.42 -5.26 3.33
C LYS A 76 -11.79 -5.88 3.00
N LEU A 77 -12.08 -7.07 3.52
CA LEU A 77 -13.37 -7.73 3.31
C LEU A 77 -14.51 -6.95 3.99
N ALA A 78 -14.32 -6.48 5.22
CA ALA A 78 -15.32 -5.67 5.92
C ALA A 78 -15.66 -4.38 5.15
N LEU A 79 -14.66 -3.72 4.56
CA LEU A 79 -14.90 -2.56 3.68
C LEU A 79 -15.70 -2.93 2.43
N LEU A 80 -15.36 -4.07 1.81
CA LEU A 80 -16.09 -4.55 0.63
C LEU A 80 -17.53 -4.89 0.97
N ASP A 81 -17.77 -5.57 2.09
CA ASP A 81 -19.10 -5.94 2.57
C ASP A 81 -19.94 -4.70 2.88
N GLU A 82 -19.37 -3.68 3.51
CA GLU A 82 -20.06 -2.42 3.77
C GLU A 82 -20.49 -1.73 2.47
N VAL A 83 -19.58 -1.63 1.50
CA VAL A 83 -19.88 -1.04 0.19
C VAL A 83 -20.92 -1.88 -0.55
N ASN A 84 -20.78 -3.21 -0.52
CA ASN A 84 -21.70 -4.14 -1.16
C ASN A 84 -23.13 -4.03 -0.58
N ASP A 85 -23.25 -3.97 0.75
CA ASP A 85 -24.54 -3.78 1.42
C ASP A 85 -25.19 -2.46 1.02
N LYS A 86 -24.43 -1.34 1.05
CA LYS A 86 -24.92 -0.03 0.62
C LYS A 86 -25.38 -0.01 -0.85
N MET A 87 -24.69 -0.72 -1.73
CA MET A 87 -25.05 -0.81 -3.15
C MET A 87 -26.32 -1.63 -3.42
N HIS A 88 -26.66 -2.59 -2.56
CA HIS A 88 -27.83 -3.45 -2.71
C HIS A 88 -29.07 -2.97 -1.95
N ARG A 89 -28.89 -2.01 -1.03
CA ARG A 89 -30.03 -1.36 -0.34
C ARG A 89 -30.96 -0.67 -1.32
N SER A 90 -32.25 -0.62 -0.95
CA SER A 90 -33.29 0.01 -1.75
C SER A 90 -32.97 1.49 -2.01
N PRO A 91 -33.22 1.98 -3.24
CA PRO A 91 -32.97 3.36 -3.59
C PRO A 91 -33.76 4.33 -2.70
N ILE A 92 -33.14 5.44 -2.31
CA ILE A 92 -33.83 6.52 -1.59
C ILE A 92 -34.04 7.72 -2.49
N ALA A 93 -35.08 8.51 -2.21
CA ALA A 93 -35.22 9.82 -2.83
C ALA A 93 -34.04 10.71 -2.41
N PHE A 94 -33.40 11.36 -3.38
CA PHE A 94 -32.28 12.24 -3.09
C PHE A 94 -32.76 13.50 -2.35
N PRO A 95 -32.17 13.86 -1.20
CA PRO A 95 -32.63 15.01 -0.41
C PRO A 95 -32.51 16.31 -1.21
N LEU A 96 -33.36 17.30 -0.90
CA LEU A 96 -33.35 18.60 -1.59
C LEU A 96 -32.11 19.42 -1.22
N ARG A 97 -31.65 19.32 0.03
CA ARG A 97 -30.40 19.93 0.49
C ARG A 97 -29.40 18.83 0.73
N VAL A 98 -28.25 18.94 0.10
CA VAL A 98 -27.17 17.97 0.22
C VAL A 98 -26.09 18.61 1.05
N THR A 99 -25.92 18.14 2.28
CA THR A 99 -24.78 18.48 3.13
C THR A 99 -23.63 17.52 2.84
N GLU A 100 -22.36 17.95 2.96
CA GLU A 100 -21.19 17.07 2.82
C GLU A 100 -21.32 15.79 3.67
N SER A 101 -21.81 15.94 4.91
CA SER A 101 -22.03 14.80 5.81
C SER A 101 -23.08 13.80 5.30
N GLU A 102 -24.06 14.24 4.51
CA GLU A 102 -25.07 13.36 3.89
C GLU A 102 -24.50 12.61 2.68
N ILE A 103 -23.58 13.23 1.94
CA ILE A 103 -22.84 12.58 0.85
C ILE A 103 -21.98 11.46 1.42
N GLU A 104 -21.23 11.74 2.49
CA GLU A 104 -20.39 10.75 3.16
C GLU A 104 -21.19 9.57 3.71
N ARG A 105 -22.33 9.83 4.36
CA ARG A 105 -23.20 8.77 4.89
C ARG A 105 -23.83 7.90 3.81
N ASN A 106 -24.15 8.50 2.65
CA ASN A 106 -24.82 7.81 1.55
C ASN A 106 -23.87 7.42 0.41
N GLU A 107 -22.56 7.48 0.61
CA GLU A 107 -21.60 7.04 -0.41
C GLU A 107 -21.86 5.56 -0.78
N TYR A 108 -21.86 5.27 -2.08
CA TYR A 108 -22.23 3.96 -2.68
C TYR A 108 -23.71 3.58 -2.57
N ARG A 109 -24.58 4.45 -2.05
CA ARG A 109 -26.02 4.20 -2.01
C ARG A 109 -26.71 4.60 -3.31
N ARG A 110 -27.71 3.82 -3.72
CA ARG A 110 -28.59 4.16 -4.84
C ARG A 110 -29.56 5.28 -4.44
N VAL A 111 -29.69 6.28 -5.30
CA VAL A 111 -30.60 7.41 -5.12
C VAL A 111 -31.42 7.66 -6.37
N ILE A 112 -32.66 8.09 -6.19
CA ILE A 112 -33.55 8.48 -7.27
C ILE A 112 -33.58 10.00 -7.37
N VAL A 113 -33.31 10.53 -8.56
CA VAL A 113 -33.34 11.96 -8.87
C VAL A 113 -34.23 12.21 -10.08
N HIS A 114 -35.03 13.26 -10.00
CA HIS A 114 -35.91 13.72 -11.07
C HIS A 114 -35.48 15.14 -11.49
N GLY A 115 -35.40 15.38 -12.79
CA GLY A 115 -35.01 16.69 -13.32
C GLY A 115 -34.79 16.69 -14.82
N HIS A 116 -34.20 17.77 -15.33
CA HIS A 116 -33.86 17.95 -16.74
C HIS A 116 -32.35 18.17 -16.87
N PHE A 117 -31.74 17.59 -17.90
CA PHE A 117 -30.32 17.79 -18.16
C PHE A 117 -30.07 19.16 -18.78
N ASP A 118 -29.06 19.87 -18.26
CA ASP A 118 -28.53 21.07 -18.87
C ASP A 118 -27.33 20.72 -19.75
N TYR A 119 -27.62 20.48 -21.04
CA TYR A 119 -26.59 20.15 -22.04
C TYR A 119 -25.73 21.35 -22.43
N ALA A 120 -26.13 22.58 -22.13
CA ALA A 120 -25.33 23.77 -22.42
C ALA A 120 -24.08 23.84 -21.54
N HIS A 121 -24.18 23.33 -20.30
CA HIS A 121 -23.08 23.28 -19.32
C HIS A 121 -22.48 21.88 -19.18
N GLU A 122 -22.46 21.10 -20.26
CA GLU A 122 -21.85 19.78 -20.25
C GLU A 122 -20.31 19.87 -20.13
N MET A 123 -19.75 19.12 -19.19
CA MET A 123 -18.33 19.14 -18.88
C MET A 123 -17.68 17.80 -19.21
N LEU A 124 -16.52 17.84 -19.87
CA LEU A 124 -15.76 16.66 -20.26
C LEU A 124 -14.50 16.53 -19.41
N VAL A 125 -14.42 15.45 -18.63
CA VAL A 125 -13.29 15.17 -17.75
C VAL A 125 -12.34 14.17 -18.40
N GLY A 126 -11.13 14.61 -18.76
CA GLY A 126 -10.13 13.76 -19.37
C GLY A 126 -8.75 14.41 -19.49
N PRO A 127 -7.80 13.74 -20.16
CA PRO A 127 -7.93 12.43 -20.78
C PRO A 127 -8.03 11.28 -19.74
N ARG A 128 -8.93 10.31 -19.97
CA ARG A 128 -9.06 9.08 -19.18
C ARG A 128 -8.93 7.87 -20.09
N LEU A 129 -7.99 6.98 -19.78
CA LEU A 129 -7.81 5.72 -20.48
C LEU A 129 -8.79 4.68 -19.92
N TYR A 130 -9.58 4.06 -20.78
CA TYR A 130 -10.44 2.93 -20.44
C TYR A 130 -10.21 1.81 -21.45
N GLU A 131 -9.86 0.62 -20.97
CA GLU A 131 -9.54 -0.55 -21.81
C GLU A 131 -8.49 -0.29 -22.93
N GLY A 132 -7.54 0.62 -22.69
CA GLY A 132 -6.49 0.96 -23.65
C GLY A 132 -6.88 2.05 -24.67
N GLU A 133 -8.12 2.52 -24.65
CA GLU A 133 -8.63 3.59 -25.52
C GLU A 133 -8.69 4.93 -24.75
N PRO A 134 -8.22 6.04 -25.34
CA PRO A 134 -8.34 7.36 -24.73
C PRO A 134 -9.78 7.89 -24.86
N GLY A 135 -10.29 8.48 -23.78
CA GLY A 135 -11.61 9.07 -23.78
C GLY A 135 -11.83 10.09 -22.68
N PHE A 136 -13.09 10.42 -22.47
CA PHE A 136 -13.54 11.44 -21.51
C PHE A 136 -14.68 10.88 -20.66
N ILE A 137 -14.76 11.35 -19.43
CA ILE A 137 -15.93 11.15 -18.57
C ILE A 137 -16.87 12.33 -18.79
N VAL A 138 -18.12 12.07 -19.13
CA VAL A 138 -19.13 13.11 -19.33
C VAL A 138 -19.80 13.41 -17.99
N VAL A 139 -19.73 14.66 -17.56
CA VAL A 139 -20.44 15.17 -16.38
C VAL A 139 -21.43 16.22 -16.85
N THR A 140 -22.72 16.00 -16.59
CA THR A 140 -23.79 16.93 -16.99
C THR A 140 -24.55 17.38 -15.75
N PRO A 141 -24.77 18.69 -15.56
CA PRO A 141 -25.68 19.17 -14.53
C PRO A 141 -27.12 18.73 -14.81
N LEU A 142 -27.79 18.20 -13.80
CA LEU A 142 -29.21 17.90 -13.80
C LEU A 142 -29.92 18.96 -12.94
N VAL A 143 -30.79 19.74 -13.56
CA VAL A 143 -31.62 20.76 -12.91
C VAL A 143 -32.90 20.10 -12.39
N ARG A 144 -33.10 20.15 -11.08
CA ARG A 144 -34.31 19.62 -10.43
C ARG A 144 -35.43 20.66 -10.45
N GLU A 145 -36.65 20.23 -10.14
CA GLU A 145 -37.84 21.11 -10.10
C GLU A 145 -37.72 22.28 -9.11
N ASP A 146 -36.91 22.12 -8.05
CA ASP A 146 -36.64 23.15 -7.05
C ASP A 146 -35.55 24.16 -7.47
N GLY A 147 -34.99 24.00 -8.68
CA GLY A 147 -33.89 24.82 -9.20
C GLY A 147 -32.50 24.41 -8.68
N SER A 148 -32.39 23.40 -7.82
CA SER A 148 -31.08 22.86 -7.42
C SER A 148 -30.45 22.08 -8.57
N LYS A 149 -29.12 22.19 -8.69
CA LYS A 149 -28.33 21.52 -9.72
C LYS A 149 -27.56 20.36 -9.11
N VAL A 150 -27.70 19.16 -9.68
CA VAL A 150 -26.96 17.95 -9.27
C VAL A 150 -26.02 17.56 -10.40
N LEU A 151 -24.72 17.44 -10.11
CA LEU A 151 -23.76 16.97 -11.10
C LEU A 151 -23.90 15.45 -11.26
N VAL A 152 -24.27 15.01 -12.46
CA VAL A 152 -24.41 13.59 -12.79
C VAL A 152 -23.25 13.16 -13.66
N ASN A 153 -22.47 12.19 -13.18
CA ASN A 153 -21.49 11.49 -14.00
C ASN A 153 -22.22 10.46 -14.88
N ARG A 154 -22.19 10.68 -16.19
CA ARG A 154 -22.90 9.88 -17.19
C ARG A 154 -22.10 8.71 -17.74
N GLY A 155 -20.84 8.59 -17.33
CA GLY A 155 -19.94 7.52 -17.77
C GLY A 155 -18.86 8.00 -18.72
N TRP A 156 -18.16 7.03 -19.30
CA TRP A 156 -17.02 7.25 -20.19
C TRP A 156 -17.44 7.18 -21.65
N ILE A 157 -16.86 8.05 -22.46
CA ILE A 157 -17.01 8.09 -23.91
C ILE A 157 -15.65 8.05 -24.58
N LYS A 158 -15.58 7.45 -25.76
CA LYS A 158 -14.41 7.50 -26.63
C LYS A 158 -14.13 8.92 -27.09
N ARG A 159 -12.87 9.25 -27.39
CA ARG A 159 -12.45 10.57 -27.87
C ARG A 159 -13.19 10.99 -29.14
N GLU A 160 -13.57 10.05 -29.99
CA GLU A 160 -14.31 10.29 -31.23
C GLU A 160 -15.76 10.76 -30.99
N LEU A 161 -16.33 10.41 -29.82
CA LEU A 161 -17.71 10.76 -29.42
C LEU A 161 -17.77 12.05 -28.59
N ARG A 162 -16.71 12.87 -28.66
CA ARG A 162 -16.59 14.12 -27.89
C ARG A 162 -17.73 15.09 -28.21
N ASP A 163 -18.11 15.22 -29.49
CA ASP A 163 -19.16 16.12 -29.92
C ASP A 163 -20.55 15.56 -29.52
N PRO A 164 -21.36 16.29 -28.74
CA PRO A 164 -22.73 15.89 -28.40
C PRO A 164 -23.57 15.48 -29.62
N LYS A 165 -23.39 16.12 -30.79
CA LYS A 165 -24.15 15.79 -32.01
C LYS A 165 -23.93 14.36 -32.49
N THR A 166 -22.80 13.75 -32.15
CA THR A 166 -22.47 12.36 -32.52
C THR A 166 -23.16 11.32 -31.63
N ARG A 167 -23.88 11.75 -30.58
CA ARG A 167 -24.51 10.87 -29.58
C ARG A 167 -25.92 11.31 -29.17
N PRO A 168 -26.89 11.34 -30.11
CA PRO A 168 -28.27 11.74 -29.81
C PRO A 168 -28.96 10.78 -28.83
N GLU A 169 -28.68 9.47 -28.90
CA GLU A 169 -29.25 8.48 -27.96
C GLU A 169 -28.83 8.71 -26.51
N SER A 170 -27.69 9.39 -26.31
CA SER A 170 -27.20 9.75 -24.99
C SER A 170 -27.87 11.04 -24.47
N GLN A 171 -28.69 11.74 -25.23
CA GLN A 171 -29.26 13.03 -24.81
C GLN A 171 -30.79 12.94 -24.77
N PRO A 172 -31.36 12.26 -23.76
CA PRO A 172 -32.81 12.25 -23.58
C PRO A 172 -33.32 13.67 -23.36
N GLU A 173 -34.19 14.13 -24.25
CA GLU A 173 -34.86 15.43 -24.11
C GLU A 173 -36.00 15.33 -23.09
N GLY A 174 -36.12 16.35 -22.23
CA GLY A 174 -37.22 16.46 -21.26
C GLY A 174 -36.90 15.95 -19.85
N ALA A 175 -37.96 15.69 -19.08
CA ALA A 175 -37.87 15.28 -17.68
C ALA A 175 -37.41 13.83 -17.59
N VAL A 176 -36.30 13.58 -16.88
CA VAL A 176 -35.74 12.25 -16.68
C VAL A 176 -35.80 11.84 -15.22
N THR A 177 -36.09 10.56 -14.99
CA THR A 177 -35.95 9.91 -13.68
C THR A 177 -34.73 9.01 -13.72
N LEU A 178 -33.75 9.30 -12.87
CA LEU A 178 -32.47 8.58 -12.85
C LEU A 178 -32.29 7.86 -11.53
N VAL A 179 -31.84 6.61 -11.60
CA VAL A 179 -31.29 5.89 -10.46
C VAL A 179 -29.77 5.96 -10.56
N ALA A 180 -29.13 6.65 -9.63
CA ALA A 180 -27.69 6.89 -9.64
C ALA A 180 -27.06 6.49 -8.31
N PHE A 181 -25.74 6.34 -8.28
CA PHE A 181 -24.98 6.16 -7.05
C PHE A 181 -24.46 7.50 -6.55
N VAL A 182 -24.60 7.75 -5.25
CA VAL A 182 -23.92 8.89 -4.62
C VAL A 182 -22.45 8.55 -4.45
N ARG A 183 -21.58 9.43 -4.92
CA ARG A 183 -20.13 9.30 -4.80
C ARG A 183 -19.53 10.61 -4.33
N LYS A 184 -18.65 10.52 -3.34
CA LYS A 184 -17.84 11.67 -2.93
C LYS A 184 -16.86 12.02 -4.04
N ALA A 185 -16.72 13.31 -4.34
CA ALA A 185 -15.74 13.74 -5.32
C ALA A 185 -14.33 13.38 -4.84
N PRO A 186 -13.45 12.84 -5.70
CA PRO A 186 -12.08 12.60 -5.31
C PRO A 186 -11.43 13.94 -4.92
N GLY A 187 -10.82 14.00 -3.74
CA GLY A 187 -10.17 15.21 -3.25
C GLY A 187 -9.07 15.70 -4.19
N LYS A 188 -8.78 17.00 -4.14
CA LYS A 188 -7.69 17.63 -4.91
C LYS A 188 -6.36 16.96 -4.56
N ASN A 189 -5.69 16.41 -5.56
CA ASN A 189 -4.33 15.90 -5.39
C ASN A 189 -3.32 16.95 -5.86
N ARG A 190 -2.17 17.08 -5.16
CA ARG A 190 -1.12 18.08 -5.46
C ARG A 190 -0.49 17.92 -6.86
N PHE A 191 -0.72 16.79 -7.50
CA PHE A 191 -0.17 16.43 -8.82
C PHE A 191 -1.16 16.66 -9.97
N THR A 192 -2.39 17.09 -9.69
CA THR A 192 -3.35 17.39 -10.75
C THR A 192 -3.24 18.87 -11.13
N PRO A 193 -3.02 19.20 -12.42
CA PRO A 193 -3.13 20.56 -12.91
C PRO A 193 -4.50 21.16 -12.57
N GLU A 194 -4.53 22.49 -12.39
CA GLU A 194 -5.79 23.20 -12.22
C GLU A 194 -6.66 23.03 -13.47
N PRO A 195 -7.97 22.77 -13.32
CA PRO A 195 -8.86 22.70 -14.46
C PRO A 195 -8.90 24.08 -15.15
N LYS A 196 -9.16 24.08 -16.45
CA LYS A 196 -9.33 25.31 -17.23
C LYS A 196 -10.81 25.41 -17.63
N PRO A 197 -11.65 26.12 -16.84
CA PRO A 197 -13.08 26.22 -17.13
C PRO A 197 -13.36 26.89 -18.47
N GLU A 198 -12.48 27.83 -18.89
CA GLU A 198 -12.64 28.58 -20.14
C GLU A 198 -12.48 27.71 -21.40
N SER A 199 -11.70 26.64 -21.35
CA SER A 199 -11.52 25.69 -22.47
C SER A 199 -12.36 24.42 -22.33
N ASN A 200 -13.23 24.35 -21.30
CA ASN A 200 -13.98 23.14 -20.93
C ASN A 200 -13.08 21.89 -20.79
N GLU A 201 -11.85 22.09 -20.30
CA GLU A 201 -10.87 21.03 -20.06
C GLU A 201 -10.78 20.74 -18.57
N TRP A 202 -11.38 19.62 -18.18
CA TRP A 202 -11.40 19.17 -16.79
C TRP A 202 -10.51 17.95 -16.63
N TYR A 203 -9.54 18.00 -15.71
CA TYR A 203 -8.66 16.86 -15.44
C TYR A 203 -9.18 15.97 -14.29
N ASN A 204 -9.92 16.57 -13.35
CA ASN A 204 -10.57 15.89 -12.22
C ASN A 204 -12.01 16.38 -12.05
N ILE A 205 -12.80 15.56 -11.35
CA ILE A 205 -14.16 15.91 -10.93
C ILE A 205 -14.05 16.75 -9.67
N ASP A 206 -14.04 18.07 -9.83
CA ASP A 206 -14.06 19.04 -8.73
C ASP A 206 -15.45 19.67 -8.63
N VAL A 207 -16.22 19.24 -7.63
CA VAL A 207 -17.62 19.66 -7.47
C VAL A 207 -17.75 21.16 -7.27
N GLU A 208 -16.83 21.81 -6.55
CA GLU A 208 -16.94 23.25 -6.27
C GLU A 208 -16.69 24.08 -7.53
N GLN A 209 -15.68 23.74 -8.31
CA GLN A 209 -15.37 24.45 -9.55
C GLN A 209 -16.39 24.17 -10.65
N MET A 210 -16.84 22.92 -10.77
CA MET A 210 -17.89 22.54 -11.70
C MET A 210 -19.23 23.20 -11.33
N ALA A 211 -19.56 23.29 -10.05
CA ALA A 211 -20.76 23.99 -9.59
C ALA A 211 -20.71 25.49 -9.95
N LYS A 212 -19.55 26.14 -9.83
CA LYS A 212 -19.37 27.54 -10.26
C LYS A 212 -19.51 27.74 -11.76
N HIS A 213 -19.03 26.79 -12.56
CA HIS A 213 -19.14 26.87 -14.02
C HIS A 213 -20.56 26.57 -14.51
N ALA A 214 -21.28 25.70 -13.79
CA ALA A 214 -22.68 25.39 -14.07
C ALA A 214 -23.67 26.34 -13.40
N ALA A 215 -23.23 27.35 -12.62
CA ALA A 215 -24.11 28.28 -11.90
C ALA A 215 -24.77 29.26 -12.86
#